data_AF-A0A285P141-F1
#
_entry.id   AF-A0A285P141-F1
#
_cell.length_a   1.000
_cell.length_b   1.000
_cell.length_c   1.000
_cell.angle_alpha   90.00
_cell.angle_beta   90.00
_cell.angle_gamma   90.00
#
_symmetry.space_group_name_H-M   'P 1'
#
loop_
_entity.id
_entity.type
_entity.pdbx_description
1 polymer ?
#
loop_
_entity_poly.entity_id
_entity_poly.type
_entity_poly.pdbx_seq_one_letter_code
_entity_poly.pdbx_strand_id
1 'polypeptide(L)'
;MSDKVRIKIISLREEENIEKLVEALENLGVSISEFFRSVSAGKPFVFEAEREAYRRWKNTLDKLCYYQEEPHVESLSPLGFTAVALLDTFFVFSLSEWFSKSLNLEGVASGFFASQMLLWSFISIFKLFIAFLLYAGFGQNLETTPVGYLLKIRVSNKDTKVFISFMLIPIAGILLVSSPFGSFAKLFGLFLFAFFVGGCLSGLLTSHYRLRIERA
;
A
#
# COMPACT_ATOMS: atom_id res chain seq x y z
N MET A 1 -13.24 -10.64 -18.21
CA MET A 1 -12.01 -10.18 -17.54
C MET A 1 -10.85 -10.57 -18.45
N SER A 2 -10.07 -9.61 -18.97
CA SER A 2 -8.94 -9.98 -19.84
C SER A 2 -7.76 -10.44 -18.99
N ASP A 3 -7.28 -11.65 -19.26
CA ASP A 3 -6.10 -12.24 -18.64
C ASP A 3 -4.88 -11.54 -19.24
N LYS A 4 -4.25 -10.63 -18.50
CA LYS A 4 -3.08 -9.87 -18.95
C LYS A 4 -1.81 -10.41 -18.32
N VAL A 5 -0.68 -10.23 -19.00
CA VAL A 5 0.67 -10.56 -18.51
C VAL A 5 1.50 -9.28 -18.55
N ARG A 6 2.24 -9.02 -17.46
CA ARG A 6 3.16 -7.89 -17.39
C ARG A 6 4.55 -8.36 -17.82
N ILE A 7 5.14 -7.65 -18.78
CA ILE A 7 6.40 -8.05 -19.40
C ILE A 7 7.40 -6.92 -19.19
N LYS A 8 8.55 -7.24 -18.62
CA LYS A 8 9.66 -6.31 -18.42
C LYS A 8 10.83 -6.68 -19.33
N ILE A 9 11.11 -5.84 -20.31
CA ILE A 9 12.28 -5.98 -21.18
C ILE A 9 13.51 -5.47 -20.43
N ILE A 10 14.49 -6.35 -20.25
CA ILE A 10 15.75 -6.08 -19.53
C ILE A 10 16.79 -5.52 -20.50
N SER A 11 16.99 -6.20 -21.63
CA SER A 11 17.95 -5.81 -22.66
C SER A 11 17.62 -6.43 -24.00
N LEU A 12 18.14 -5.82 -25.06
CA LEU A 12 18.17 -6.42 -26.40
C LEU A 12 19.21 -7.55 -26.44
N ARG A 13 18.96 -8.59 -27.25
CA ARG A 13 19.98 -9.61 -27.50
C ARG A 13 21.08 -9.08 -28.43
N GLU A 14 20.68 -8.35 -29.46
CA GLU A 14 21.56 -7.72 -30.46
C GLU A 14 20.93 -6.37 -30.83
N GLU A 15 21.75 -5.34 -31.07
CA GLU A 15 21.26 -3.99 -31.40
C GLU A 15 20.49 -3.96 -32.72
N GLU A 16 20.87 -4.81 -33.68
CA GLU A 16 20.22 -4.95 -34.99
C GLU A 16 18.76 -5.44 -34.90
N ASN A 17 18.34 -5.98 -33.74
CA ASN A 17 16.98 -6.49 -33.55
C ASN A 17 15.98 -5.41 -33.09
N ILE A 18 16.41 -4.15 -32.95
CA ILE A 18 15.55 -3.08 -32.42
C ILE A 18 14.32 -2.80 -33.30
N GLU A 19 14.47 -2.79 -34.62
CA GLU A 19 13.36 -2.54 -35.55
C GLU A 19 12.31 -3.66 -35.47
N LYS A 20 12.76 -4.92 -35.46
CA LYS A 20 11.90 -6.10 -35.31
C LYS A 20 11.21 -6.13 -33.95
N LEU A 21 11.87 -5.64 -32.89
CA LEU A 21 11.27 -5.54 -31.58
C LEU A 21 10.17 -4.45 -31.56
N VAL A 22 10.43 -3.31 -32.18
CA VAL A 22 9.43 -2.23 -32.30
C VAL A 22 8.18 -2.74 -33.03
N GLU A 23 8.34 -3.44 -34.16
CA GLU A 23 7.23 -4.05 -34.89
C GLU A 23 6.45 -5.06 -34.03
N ALA A 24 7.16 -5.92 -33.28
CA ALA A 24 6.51 -6.86 -32.35
C ALA A 24 5.74 -6.15 -31.22
N LEU A 25 6.27 -5.04 -30.70
CA LEU A 25 5.63 -4.24 -29.66
C LEU A 25 4.40 -3.48 -30.20
N GLU A 26 4.46 -2.92 -31.40
CA GLU A 26 3.29 -2.30 -32.07
C GLU A 26 2.17 -3.32 -32.28
N ASN A 27 2.51 -4.53 -32.74
CA ASN A 27 1.55 -5.62 -32.90
C ASN A 27 0.95 -6.12 -31.58
N LEU A 28 1.60 -5.87 -30.45
CA LEU A 28 1.09 -6.12 -29.10
C LEU A 28 0.27 -4.94 -28.55
N GLY A 29 0.08 -3.87 -29.33
CA GLY A 29 -0.66 -2.67 -28.93
C GLY A 29 0.11 -1.80 -27.93
N VAL A 30 1.43 -1.90 -27.90
CA VAL A 30 2.30 -1.21 -26.95
C VAL A 30 2.73 0.15 -27.48
N SER A 31 2.79 1.16 -26.61
CA SER A 31 3.24 2.50 -26.98
C SER A 31 4.75 2.52 -27.23
N ILE A 32 5.14 2.70 -28.49
CA ILE A 32 6.55 2.78 -28.90
C ILE A 32 7.25 4.03 -28.37
N SER A 33 6.51 5.12 -28.21
CA SER A 33 7.06 6.35 -27.60
C SER A 33 7.52 6.11 -26.15
N GLU A 34 6.80 5.28 -25.39
CA GLU A 34 7.19 4.90 -24.02
C GLU A 34 8.37 3.93 -23.99
N PHE A 35 8.47 3.05 -24.99
CA PHE A 35 9.62 2.17 -25.17
C PHE A 35 10.91 2.98 -25.36
N PHE A 36 10.97 3.85 -26.38
CA PHE A 36 12.15 4.67 -26.65
C PHE A 36 12.50 5.56 -25.46
N ARG A 37 11.50 6.18 -24.81
CA ARG A 37 11.73 6.99 -23.61
C ARG A 37 12.38 6.19 -22.48
N SER A 38 12.00 4.93 -22.29
CA SER A 38 12.57 4.06 -21.27
C SER A 38 14.00 3.65 -21.60
N VAL A 39 14.25 3.27 -22.87
CA VAL A 39 15.58 2.90 -23.38
C VAL A 39 16.56 4.08 -23.28
N SER A 40 16.17 5.29 -23.74
CA SER A 40 17.00 6.49 -23.65
C SER A 40 17.31 6.90 -22.20
N ALA A 41 16.44 6.54 -21.25
CA ALA A 41 16.66 6.77 -19.82
C ALA A 41 17.49 5.67 -19.14
N GLY A 42 17.95 4.65 -19.87
CA GLY A 42 18.67 3.49 -19.32
C GLY A 42 17.83 2.66 -18.35
N LYS A 43 16.49 2.70 -18.48
CA LYS A 43 15.55 1.98 -17.62
C LYS A 43 14.95 0.78 -18.34
N PRO A 44 14.65 -0.32 -17.62
CA PRO A 44 13.89 -1.42 -18.19
C PRO A 44 12.52 -0.94 -18.67
N PHE A 45 12.12 -1.35 -19.86
CA PHE A 45 10.80 -1.06 -20.39
C PHE A 45 9.79 -2.09 -19.86
N VAL A 46 8.62 -1.64 -19.43
CA VAL A 46 7.59 -2.51 -18.83
C VAL A 46 6.26 -2.22 -19.50
N PHE A 47 5.59 -3.27 -19.98
CA PHE A 47 4.28 -3.17 -20.61
C PHE A 47 3.36 -4.30 -20.18
N GLU A 48 2.06 -4.16 -20.47
CA GLU A 48 1.06 -5.20 -20.28
C GLU A 48 0.50 -5.63 -21.63
N ALA A 49 0.40 -6.94 -21.83
CA ALA A 49 -0.22 -7.52 -23.02
C ALA A 49 -1.29 -8.53 -22.62
N GLU A 50 -2.32 -8.69 -23.44
CA GLU A 50 -3.27 -9.79 -23.27
C GLU A 50 -2.55 -11.13 -23.41
N ARG A 51 -2.85 -12.09 -22.54
CA ARG A 51 -2.14 -13.37 -22.47
C ARG A 51 -2.22 -14.14 -23.78
N GLU A 52 -3.33 -14.06 -24.51
CA GLU A 52 -3.47 -14.68 -25.83
C GLU A 52 -2.61 -14.00 -26.90
N ALA A 53 -2.49 -12.67 -26.88
CA ALA A 53 -1.58 -11.93 -27.75
C ALA A 53 -0.12 -12.25 -27.39
N TYR A 54 0.21 -12.23 -26.09
CA TYR A 54 1.54 -12.57 -25.61
C TYR A 54 1.96 -14.00 -25.99
N ARG A 55 1.08 -15.01 -25.82
CA ARG A 55 1.38 -16.39 -26.23
C ARG A 55 1.75 -16.53 -27.70
N ARG A 56 1.12 -15.73 -28.59
CA ARG A 56 1.43 -15.72 -30.03
C ARG A 56 2.81 -15.12 -30.32
N TRP A 57 3.19 -14.08 -29.56
CA TRP A 57 4.43 -13.33 -29.79
C TRP A 57 5.60 -13.74 -28.89
N LYS A 58 5.39 -14.64 -27.92
CA LYS A 58 6.39 -15.09 -26.95
C LYS A 58 7.68 -15.58 -27.61
N ASN A 59 7.56 -16.48 -28.59
CA ASN A 59 8.71 -17.02 -29.31
C ASN A 59 9.48 -15.95 -30.09
N THR A 60 8.79 -14.90 -30.56
CA THR A 60 9.40 -13.77 -31.25
C THR A 60 10.16 -12.90 -30.24
N LEU A 61 9.54 -12.58 -29.09
CA LEU A 61 10.19 -11.84 -28.01
C LEU A 61 11.44 -12.57 -27.47
N ASP A 62 11.36 -13.89 -27.28
CA ASP A 62 12.50 -14.72 -26.79
C ASP A 62 13.74 -14.62 -27.70
N LYS A 63 13.54 -14.41 -29.00
CA LYS A 63 14.61 -14.26 -30.00
C LYS A 63 15.17 -12.84 -30.07
N LEU A 64 14.39 -11.83 -29.72
CA LEU A 64 14.75 -10.42 -29.91
C LEU A 64 15.31 -9.79 -28.63
N CYS A 65 14.82 -10.19 -27.46
CA CYS A 65 15.18 -9.56 -26.20
C CYS A 65 15.25 -10.53 -25.01
N TYR A 66 15.95 -10.11 -23.97
CA TYR A 66 15.85 -10.70 -22.65
C TYR A 66 14.74 -9.98 -21.90
N TYR A 67 13.70 -10.72 -21.49
CA TYR A 67 12.59 -10.18 -20.73
C TYR A 67 12.26 -11.07 -19.53
N GLN A 68 11.55 -10.48 -18.57
CA GLN A 68 11.02 -11.16 -17.41
C GLN A 68 9.49 -11.04 -17.43
N GLU A 69 8.81 -12.19 -17.34
CA GLU A 69 7.38 -12.21 -17.05
C GLU A 69 7.19 -11.85 -15.58
N GLU A 70 6.57 -10.70 -15.31
CA GLU A 70 6.12 -10.35 -13.97
C GLU A 70 4.66 -10.84 -13.83
N PRO A 71 4.27 -11.46 -12.70
CA PRO A 71 2.87 -11.76 -12.44
C PRO A 71 2.06 -10.47 -12.58
N HIS A 72 0.90 -10.52 -13.25
CA HIS A 72 0.06 -9.34 -13.41
C HIS A 72 -0.36 -8.86 -12.03
N VAL A 73 0.11 -7.67 -11.69
CA VAL A 73 -0.19 -7.01 -10.45
C VAL A 73 -1.33 -6.05 -10.71
N GLU A 74 -2.53 -6.38 -10.26
CA GLU A 74 -3.61 -5.39 -10.26
C GLU A 74 -3.23 -4.29 -9.27
N SER A 75 -3.03 -3.08 -9.80
CA SER A 75 -2.81 -1.90 -8.97
C SER A 75 -4.13 -1.56 -8.26
N LEU A 76 -4.05 -1.38 -6.95
CA LEU A 76 -5.21 -1.02 -6.15
C LEU A 76 -5.60 0.43 -6.48
N SER A 77 -6.85 0.67 -6.87
CA SER A 77 -7.33 2.03 -7.11
C SER A 77 -7.28 2.87 -5.81
N PRO A 78 -7.11 4.21 -5.88
CA PRO A 78 -7.10 5.05 -4.69
C PRO A 78 -8.34 4.89 -3.80
N LEU A 79 -9.51 4.72 -4.40
CA LEU A 79 -10.77 4.43 -3.70
C LEU A 79 -10.74 3.06 -3.02
N GLY A 80 -10.29 2.03 -3.73
CA GLY A 80 -10.14 0.67 -3.17
C GLY A 80 -9.17 0.66 -2.00
N PHE A 81 -8.03 1.34 -2.12
CA PHE A 81 -7.09 1.51 -1.02
C PHE A 81 -7.71 2.24 0.16
N THR A 82 -8.39 3.36 -0.08
CA THR A 82 -9.02 4.15 0.98
C THR A 82 -10.01 3.29 1.78
N ALA A 83 -10.86 2.52 1.09
CA ALA A 83 -11.82 1.61 1.73
C ALA A 83 -11.11 0.55 2.60
N VAL A 84 -10.07 -0.09 2.06
CA VAL A 84 -9.27 -1.09 2.79
C VAL A 84 -8.60 -0.45 4.00
N ALA A 85 -7.94 0.69 3.83
CA ALA A 85 -7.19 1.37 4.88
C ALA A 85 -8.10 1.88 6.00
N LEU A 86 -9.33 2.29 5.69
CA LEU A 86 -10.35 2.64 6.68
C LEU A 86 -10.86 1.41 7.44
N LEU A 87 -11.14 0.31 6.74
CA LEU A 87 -11.52 -0.95 7.38
C LEU A 87 -10.43 -1.43 8.34
N ASP A 88 -9.18 -1.33 7.90
CA ASP A 88 -8.00 -1.72 8.64
C ASP A 88 -7.78 -0.85 9.88
N THR A 89 -7.93 0.47 9.72
CA THR A 89 -7.93 1.42 10.84
C THR A 89 -8.99 1.04 11.88
N PHE A 90 -10.22 0.76 11.44
CA PHE A 90 -11.31 0.38 12.33
C PHE A 90 -11.02 -0.95 13.04
N PHE A 91 -10.51 -1.95 12.31
CA PHE A 91 -10.13 -3.24 12.85
C PHE A 91 -9.04 -3.11 13.92
N VAL A 92 -7.93 -2.44 13.60
CA VAL A 92 -6.79 -2.24 14.51
C VAL A 92 -7.19 -1.41 15.73
N PHE A 93 -7.96 -0.33 15.54
CA PHE A 93 -8.47 0.46 16.64
C PHE A 93 -9.35 -0.38 17.58
N SER A 94 -10.31 -1.12 17.02
CA SER A 94 -11.20 -1.99 17.81
C SER A 94 -10.43 -3.06 18.58
N LEU A 95 -9.39 -3.65 17.98
CA LEU A 95 -8.56 -4.64 18.65
C LEU A 95 -7.76 -4.01 19.80
N SER A 96 -7.18 -2.82 19.59
CA SER A 96 -6.48 -2.09 20.66
C SER A 96 -7.41 -1.70 21.82
N GLU A 97 -8.65 -1.33 21.52
CA GLU A 97 -9.69 -1.03 22.50
C GLU A 97 -10.05 -2.28 23.30
N TRP A 98 -10.25 -3.40 22.61
CA TRP A 98 -10.55 -4.69 23.22
C TRP A 98 -9.42 -5.18 24.14
N PHE A 99 -8.16 -5.06 23.72
CA PHE A 99 -7.00 -5.36 24.57
C PHE A 99 -6.97 -4.47 25.81
N SER A 100 -7.16 -3.17 25.65
CA SER A 100 -7.15 -2.21 26.76
C SER A 100 -8.23 -2.53 27.81
N LYS A 101 -9.44 -2.91 27.35
CA LYS A 101 -10.55 -3.29 28.22
C LYS A 101 -10.32 -4.65 28.88
N SER A 102 -9.84 -5.63 28.12
CA SER A 102 -9.60 -6.99 28.63
C SER A 102 -8.53 -7.02 29.73
N LEU A 103 -7.54 -6.14 29.65
CA LEU A 103 -6.51 -5.96 30.68
C LEU A 103 -6.99 -5.10 31.87
N ASN A 104 -8.23 -4.59 31.85
CA ASN A 104 -8.76 -3.64 32.82
C ASN A 104 -7.81 -2.46 33.09
N LEU A 105 -7.20 -1.93 32.03
CA LEU A 105 -6.14 -0.91 32.18
C LEU A 105 -6.63 0.35 32.86
N GLU A 106 -7.89 0.72 32.66
CA GLU A 106 -8.48 1.88 33.32
C GLU A 106 -8.54 1.68 34.83
N GLY A 107 -8.99 0.51 35.28
CA GLY A 107 -8.98 0.14 36.70
C GLY A 107 -7.57 0.13 37.28
N VAL A 108 -6.61 -0.49 36.59
CA VAL A 108 -5.20 -0.53 37.03
C VAL A 108 -4.59 0.87 37.08
N ALA A 109 -4.72 1.66 36.03
CA ALA A 109 -4.10 2.98 35.91
C ALA A 109 -4.77 4.02 36.82
N SER A 110 -6.05 3.87 37.16
CA SER A 110 -6.74 4.74 38.11
C SER A 110 -6.11 4.70 39.52
N GLY A 111 -5.43 3.60 39.88
CA GLY A 111 -4.67 3.49 41.12
C GLY A 111 -3.37 4.31 41.13
N PHE A 112 -2.86 4.70 39.96
CA PHE A 112 -1.60 5.45 39.80
C PHE A 112 -1.83 6.92 39.42
N PHE A 113 -2.92 7.23 38.71
CA PHE A 113 -3.21 8.57 38.21
C PHE A 113 -4.51 9.12 38.78
N ALA A 114 -4.41 10.21 39.54
CA ALA A 114 -5.59 10.93 40.06
C ALA A 114 -6.28 11.80 38.99
N SER A 115 -5.55 12.21 37.95
CA SER A 115 -6.10 13.05 36.87
C SER A 115 -6.68 12.20 35.76
N GLN A 116 -7.94 12.48 35.42
CA GLN A 116 -8.63 11.87 34.27
C GLN A 116 -7.91 12.13 32.94
N MET A 117 -7.24 13.27 32.80
CA MET A 117 -6.44 13.58 31.61
C MET A 117 -5.19 12.72 31.50
N LEU A 118 -4.50 12.47 32.62
CA LEU A 118 -3.32 11.60 32.65
C LEU A 118 -3.72 10.14 32.40
N LEU A 119 -4.82 9.69 33.03
CA LEU A 119 -5.39 8.36 32.83
C LEU A 119 -5.71 8.14 31.34
N TRP A 120 -6.44 9.07 30.73
CA TRP A 120 -6.78 9.02 29.31
C TRP A 120 -5.54 9.00 28.43
N SER A 121 -4.53 9.82 28.75
CA SER A 121 -3.28 9.90 27.98
C SER A 121 -2.51 8.58 28.01
N PHE A 122 -2.39 7.99 29.21
CA PHE A 122 -1.73 6.69 29.38
C PHE A 122 -2.42 5.59 28.57
N ILE A 123 -3.76 5.49 28.69
CA ILE A 123 -4.55 4.50 27.95
C ILE A 123 -4.44 4.73 26.44
N SER A 124 -4.45 5.99 25.98
CA SER A 124 -4.35 6.33 24.56
C SER A 124 -2.97 6.01 23.98
N ILE A 125 -1.89 6.28 24.72
CA ILE A 125 -0.53 5.89 24.36
C ILE A 125 -0.44 4.37 24.26
N PHE A 126 -1.01 3.64 25.22
CA PHE A 126 -1.03 2.18 25.18
C PHE A 126 -1.79 1.62 23.96
N LYS A 127 -2.96 2.20 23.63
CA LYS A 127 -3.72 1.82 22.42
C LYS A 127 -2.92 2.09 21.14
N LEU A 128 -2.27 3.26 21.05
CA LEU A 128 -1.36 3.58 19.94
C LEU A 128 -0.18 2.62 19.86
N PHE A 129 0.36 2.20 21.00
CA PHE A 129 1.45 1.24 21.05
C PHE A 129 1.02 -0.13 20.53
N ILE A 130 -0.15 -0.64 20.92
CA ILE A 130 -0.71 -1.89 20.35
C ILE A 130 -0.92 -1.74 18.84
N ALA A 131 -1.53 -0.64 18.39
CA ALA A 131 -1.74 -0.39 16.98
C ALA A 131 -0.42 -0.36 16.20
N PHE A 132 0.61 0.27 16.77
CA PHE A 132 1.96 0.26 16.20
C PHE A 132 2.52 -1.15 16.11
N LEU A 133 2.42 -1.96 17.17
CA LEU A 133 2.90 -3.34 17.15
C LEU A 133 2.19 -4.19 16.09
N LEU A 134 0.88 -4.02 15.92
CA LEU A 134 0.10 -4.71 14.89
C LEU A 134 0.56 -4.31 13.49
N TYR A 135 0.63 -3.02 13.19
CA TYR A 135 1.09 -2.56 11.89
C TYR A 135 2.56 -2.87 11.63
N ALA A 136 3.42 -2.80 12.64
CA ALA A 136 4.83 -3.18 12.52
C ALA A 136 4.98 -4.69 12.27
N GLY A 137 4.24 -5.52 12.99
CA GLY A 137 4.25 -6.96 12.83
C GLY A 137 3.84 -7.39 11.41
N PHE A 138 2.74 -6.86 10.89
CA PHE A 138 2.29 -7.15 9.54
C PHE A 138 3.14 -6.48 8.47
N GLY A 139 3.52 -5.22 8.66
CA GLY A 139 4.27 -4.44 7.68
C GLY A 139 5.71 -4.95 7.48
N GLN A 140 6.40 -5.32 8.57
CA GLN A 140 7.81 -5.74 8.49
C GLN A 140 7.97 -7.21 8.09
N ASN A 141 7.05 -8.09 8.52
CA ASN A 141 7.19 -9.53 8.28
C ASN A 141 6.40 -10.02 7.06
N LEU A 142 5.27 -9.37 6.75
CA LEU A 142 4.33 -9.83 5.72
C LEU A 142 4.13 -8.79 4.61
N GLU A 143 4.84 -7.66 4.67
CA GLU A 143 4.75 -6.56 3.70
C GLU A 143 3.29 -6.13 3.45
N THR A 144 2.46 -6.13 4.49
CA THR A 144 1.03 -5.86 4.39
C THR A 144 0.49 -5.27 5.68
N THR A 145 -0.82 -5.13 5.77
CA THR A 145 -1.54 -4.75 6.99
C THR A 145 -2.52 -5.87 7.40
N PRO A 146 -3.14 -5.84 8.58
CA PRO A 146 -4.05 -6.89 9.02
C PRO A 146 -5.18 -7.18 8.01
N VAL A 147 -5.90 -6.16 7.56
CA VAL A 147 -6.94 -6.33 6.53
C VAL A 147 -6.32 -6.56 5.17
N GLY A 148 -5.20 -5.91 4.86
CA GLY A 148 -4.46 -6.15 3.61
C GLY A 148 -4.11 -7.63 3.45
N TYR A 149 -3.70 -8.31 4.51
CA TYR A 149 -3.40 -9.74 4.51
C TYR A 149 -4.62 -10.59 4.16
N LEU A 150 -5.78 -10.28 4.75
CA LEU A 150 -7.05 -10.98 4.46
C LEU A 150 -7.47 -10.81 3.00
N LEU A 151 -7.19 -9.64 2.42
CA LEU A 151 -7.53 -9.29 1.04
C LEU A 151 -6.38 -9.55 0.05
N LYS A 152 -5.28 -10.17 0.48
CA LYS A 152 -4.07 -10.44 -0.32
C LYS A 152 -3.49 -9.20 -0.99
N ILE A 153 -3.51 -8.07 -0.29
CA ILE A 153 -2.91 -6.80 -0.72
C ILE A 153 -1.51 -6.72 -0.11
N ARG A 154 -0.49 -6.46 -0.94
CA ARG A 154 0.89 -6.24 -0.48
C ARG A 154 1.40 -4.84 -0.79
N VAL A 155 2.29 -4.38 0.07
CA VAL A 155 3.01 -3.12 -0.01
C VAL A 155 4.39 -3.41 -0.59
N SER A 156 4.67 -2.93 -1.80
CA SER A 156 5.89 -3.30 -2.54
C SER A 156 7.09 -2.38 -2.24
N ASN A 157 6.91 -1.29 -1.49
CA ASN A 157 7.98 -0.31 -1.25
C ASN A 157 8.69 -0.55 0.11
N LYS A 158 10.00 -0.30 0.12
CA LYS A 158 10.94 -0.54 1.22
C LYS A 158 10.77 0.37 2.44
N ASP A 159 10.00 1.46 2.33
CA ASP A 159 9.86 2.44 3.42
C ASP A 159 8.69 2.13 4.36
N THR A 160 8.67 0.92 4.89
CA THR A 160 7.63 0.38 5.77
C THR A 160 7.38 1.27 6.99
N LYS A 161 8.40 1.97 7.49
CA LYS A 161 8.28 2.86 8.65
C LYS A 161 7.36 4.06 8.36
N VAL A 162 7.51 4.68 7.20
CA VAL A 162 6.68 5.83 6.80
C VAL A 162 5.25 5.36 6.54
N PHE A 163 5.08 4.19 5.92
CA PHE A 163 3.77 3.57 5.72
C PHE A 163 3.05 3.29 7.05
N ILE A 164 3.73 2.65 8.01
CA ILE A 164 3.18 2.39 9.35
C ILE A 164 2.80 3.70 10.04
N SER A 165 3.67 4.71 9.99
CA SER A 165 3.41 6.02 10.59
C SER A 165 2.16 6.66 10.00
N PHE A 166 1.98 6.54 8.67
CA PHE A 166 0.79 7.02 7.99
C PHE A 166 -0.48 6.27 8.42
N MET A 167 -0.43 4.93 8.54
CA MET A 167 -1.56 4.10 8.99
C MET A 167 -1.96 4.34 10.46
N LEU A 168 -1.07 4.92 11.28
CA LEU A 168 -1.35 5.30 12.67
C LEU A 168 -2.05 6.66 12.81
N ILE A 169 -1.93 7.56 11.82
CA ILE A 169 -2.55 8.89 11.83
C ILE A 169 -4.05 8.85 12.15
N PRO A 170 -4.89 8.04 11.47
CA PRO A 170 -6.33 8.06 11.73
C PRO A 170 -6.68 7.48 13.10
N ILE A 171 -5.88 6.58 13.65
CA ILE A 171 -6.03 6.06 15.02
C ILE A 171 -5.74 7.17 16.03
N ALA A 172 -4.65 7.91 15.86
CA ALA A 172 -4.34 9.07 16.69
C ALA A 172 -5.44 10.14 16.58
N GLY A 173 -5.97 10.35 15.37
CA GLY A 173 -7.11 11.24 15.11
C GLY A 173 -8.35 10.85 15.92
N ILE A 174 -8.77 9.58 15.85
CA ILE A 174 -9.93 9.05 16.60
C ILE A 174 -9.73 9.22 18.10
N LEU A 175 -8.55 8.90 18.63
CA LEU A 175 -8.23 9.10 20.03
C LEU A 175 -8.37 10.58 20.41
N LEU A 176 -7.73 11.50 19.69
CA LEU A 176 -7.82 12.94 19.98
C LEU A 176 -9.25 13.50 19.95
N VAL A 177 -10.11 13.01 19.05
CA VAL A 177 -11.54 13.36 19.02
C VAL A 177 -12.27 12.91 20.29
N SER A 178 -11.91 11.75 20.83
CA SER A 178 -12.46 11.23 22.10
C SER A 178 -11.83 11.86 23.35
N SER A 179 -10.85 12.76 23.19
CA SER A 179 -10.05 13.25 24.32
C SER A 179 -10.80 14.25 25.23
N PRO A 180 -10.40 14.33 26.51
CA PRO A 180 -10.91 15.31 27.46
C PRO A 180 -10.25 16.70 27.33
N PHE A 181 -9.29 16.90 26.41
CA PHE A 181 -8.48 18.12 26.28
C PHE A 181 -9.18 19.31 25.60
N GLY A 182 -10.51 19.28 25.51
CA GLY A 182 -11.32 20.36 24.94
C GLY A 182 -11.34 20.38 23.41
N SER A 183 -11.99 21.41 22.84
CA SER A 183 -12.34 21.47 21.42
C SER A 183 -11.12 21.52 20.48
N PHE A 184 -10.00 22.10 20.91
CA PHE A 184 -8.79 22.18 20.08
C PHE A 184 -8.24 20.79 19.74
N ALA A 185 -8.11 19.91 20.73
CA ALA A 185 -7.64 18.54 20.51
C ALA A 185 -8.59 17.77 19.58
N LYS A 186 -9.90 17.97 19.72
CA LYS A 186 -10.90 17.34 18.86
C LYS A 186 -10.81 17.82 17.41
N LEU A 187 -10.65 19.13 17.20
CA LEU A 187 -10.44 19.70 15.86
C LEU A 187 -9.16 19.19 15.23
N PHE A 188 -8.07 19.10 16.00
CA PHE A 188 -6.82 18.52 15.51
C PHE A 188 -6.98 17.03 15.16
N GLY A 189 -7.72 16.26 15.96
CA GLY A 189 -8.04 14.87 15.66
C GLY A 189 -8.85 14.70 14.37
N LEU A 190 -9.86 15.55 14.14
CA LEU A 190 -10.62 15.58 12.89
C LEU A 190 -9.73 15.95 11.69
N PHE A 191 -8.83 16.92 11.87
CA PHE A 191 -7.86 17.30 10.85
C PHE A 191 -6.95 16.13 10.46
N LEU A 192 -6.41 15.39 11.43
CA LEU A 192 -5.58 14.20 11.15
C LEU A 192 -6.35 13.13 10.38
N PHE A 193 -7.60 12.87 10.76
CA PHE A 193 -8.45 11.91 10.07
C PHE A 193 -8.75 12.35 8.63
N ALA A 194 -9.11 13.62 8.43
CA ALA A 194 -9.36 14.19 7.11
C ALA A 194 -8.08 14.18 6.23
N PHE A 195 -6.93 14.51 6.83
CA PHE A 195 -5.62 14.44 6.17
C PHE A 195 -5.31 13.02 5.70
N PHE A 196 -5.57 12.01 6.53
CA PHE A 196 -5.41 10.60 6.16
C PHE A 196 -6.30 10.23 4.96
N VAL A 197 -7.61 10.53 5.03
CA VAL A 197 -8.55 10.22 3.94
C VAL A 197 -8.17 10.95 2.65
N GLY A 198 -7.84 12.24 2.73
CA GLY A 198 -7.38 13.02 1.59
C GLY A 198 -6.08 12.47 0.99
N GLY A 199 -5.13 12.06 1.84
CA GLY A 199 -3.89 11.41 1.42
C GLY A 199 -4.13 10.10 0.66
N CYS A 200 -5.03 9.25 1.14
CA CYS A 200 -5.43 8.01 0.44
C CYS A 200 -6.11 8.29 -0.90
N LEU A 201 -7.08 9.21 -0.92
CA LEU A 201 -7.85 9.55 -2.13
C LEU A 201 -7.01 10.24 -3.20
N SER A 202 -6.02 11.04 -2.81
CA SER A 202 -5.11 11.72 -3.75
C SER A 202 -4.29 10.74 -4.62
N GLY A 203 -4.24 9.47 -4.24
CA GLY A 203 -3.41 8.46 -4.90
C GLY A 203 -1.91 8.62 -4.61
N LEU A 204 -1.52 9.54 -3.73
CA LEU A 204 -0.13 9.74 -3.30
C LEU A 204 0.44 8.46 -2.69
N LEU A 205 -0.36 7.74 -1.90
CA LEU A 205 0.09 6.52 -1.24
C LEU A 205 0.08 5.31 -2.17
N THR A 206 -0.95 5.17 -3.03
CA THR A 206 -0.99 4.10 -4.04
C THR A 206 0.18 4.23 -5.01
N SER A 207 0.54 5.45 -5.41
CA SER A 207 1.68 5.71 -6.29
C SER A 207 3.03 5.55 -5.58
N HIS A 208 3.17 6.07 -4.36
CA HIS A 208 4.42 6.01 -3.61
C HIS A 208 4.72 4.60 -3.08
N TYR A 209 3.73 3.91 -2.51
CA TYR A 209 3.92 2.58 -1.90
C TYR A 209 3.66 1.41 -2.85
N ARG A 210 3.24 1.68 -4.10
CA ARG A 210 3.00 0.68 -5.15
C ARG A 210 2.20 -0.51 -4.64
N LEU A 211 1.00 -0.24 -4.14
CA LEU A 211 0.11 -1.26 -3.56
C LEU A 211 -0.38 -2.24 -4.62
N ARG A 212 -0.37 -3.53 -4.28
CA ARG A 212 -0.53 -4.66 -5.21
C ARG A 212 -1.57 -5.64 -4.69
N ILE A 213 -2.51 -6.07 -5.52
CA ILE A 213 -3.34 -7.25 -5.22
C ILE A 213 -2.62 -8.49 -5.76
N GLU A 214 -2.35 -9.46 -4.90
CA GLU A 214 -1.90 -10.78 -5.33
C GLU A 214 -3.12 -11.67 -5.58
N ARG A 215 -3.37 -12.01 -6.86
CA ARG A 215 -4.30 -13.10 -7.20
C ARG A 215 -3.63 -14.43 -6.88
N ALA A 216 -4.35 -15.30 -6.17
CA ALA A 216 -3.95 -16.68 -5.95
C ALA A 216 -4.27 -17.55 -7.17
#